data_AF-A0A968AC06-F1
#
_entry.id   AF-A0A968AC06-F1
#
_cell.length_a   1.000
_cell.length_b   1.000
_cell.length_c   1.000
_cell.angle_alpha   90.00
_cell.angle_beta   90.00
_cell.angle_gamma   90.00
#
_symmetry.space_group_name_H-M   'P 1'
#
loop_
_entity.id
_entity.type
_entity.pdbx_description
1 polymer ?
#
loop_
_entity_poly.entity_id
_entity_poly.type
_entity_poly.pdbx_seq_one_letter_code
_entity_poly.pdbx_strand_id
1 'polypeptide(L)'
;QNLADSNAELARTLRETTYSMILEGKTNKEIIQYMVDRYGDFVLYRPRVTGRTIILWAGPFVLLLLALSVLFSVIRRNRVHQIELDDRDLSQTRVLLNDSKYEDE
;
A
#
# COMPACT_ATOMS: atom_id res chain seq x y z
N GLN A 1 -25.11 -23.62 5.39
CA GLN A 1 -24.64 -23.81 6.78
C GLN A 1 -24.16 -22.45 7.27
N ASN A 2 -24.69 -21.98 8.39
CA ASN A 2 -24.68 -20.57 8.79
C ASN A 2 -23.43 -20.27 9.62
N LEU A 3 -22.72 -19.17 9.32
CA LEU A 3 -21.46 -18.79 9.99
C LEU A 3 -21.65 -18.63 11.52
N ALA A 4 -22.86 -18.27 11.95
CA ALA A 4 -23.21 -18.10 13.36
C ALA A 4 -23.22 -19.41 14.16
N ASP A 5 -23.70 -20.51 13.58
CA ASP A 5 -23.70 -21.82 14.25
C ASP A 5 -22.27 -22.35 14.40
N SER A 6 -21.44 -22.21 13.35
CA SER A 6 -20.03 -22.61 13.40
C SER A 6 -19.24 -21.85 14.47
N ASN A 7 -19.53 -20.56 14.68
CA ASN A 7 -18.87 -19.75 15.71
C ASN A 7 -19.30 -20.15 17.13
N ALA A 8 -20.57 -20.53 17.31
CA ALA A 8 -21.10 -20.95 18.61
C ALA A 8 -20.48 -22.29 19.07
N GLU A 9 -20.36 -23.25 18.15
CA GLU A 9 -19.73 -24.54 18.41
C GLU A 9 -18.25 -24.38 18.78
N LEU A 10 -17.49 -23.60 18.00
CA LEU A 10 -16.07 -23.32 18.30
C LEU A 10 -15.87 -22.66 19.66
N ALA A 11 -16.68 -21.65 19.99
CA ALA A 11 -16.59 -20.96 21.28
C ALA A 11 -16.88 -21.90 22.46
N ARG A 12 -17.76 -22.89 22.27
CA ARG A 12 -18.05 -23.90 23.29
C ARG A 12 -16.84 -24.82 23.52
N THR A 13 -16.26 -25.35 22.45
CA THR A 13 -15.06 -26.21 22.53
C THR A 13 -13.87 -25.49 23.19
N LEU A 14 -13.65 -24.21 22.86
CA LEU A 14 -12.58 -23.41 23.47
C LEU A 14 -12.77 -23.24 24.99
N ARG A 15 -14.01 -23.00 25.44
CA ARG A 15 -14.32 -22.90 26.88
C ARG A 15 -14.11 -24.22 27.60
N GLU A 16 -14.58 -25.33 27.03
CA GLU A 16 -14.43 -26.66 27.61
C GLU A 16 -12.94 -27.06 27.74
N THR A 17 -12.15 -26.81 26.70
CA THR A 17 -10.71 -27.08 26.70
C THR A 17 -9.95 -26.17 27.69
N THR A 18 -10.32 -24.89 27.76
CA THR A 18 -9.71 -23.96 28.74
C THR A 18 -10.01 -24.42 30.16
N TYR A 19 -11.25 -24.82 30.42
CA TYR A 19 -11.67 -25.30 31.73
C TYR A 19 -10.92 -26.57 32.15
N SER A 20 -10.74 -27.54 31.25
CA SER A 20 -9.97 -28.76 31.56
C SER A 20 -8.52 -28.44 31.91
N MET A 21 -7.86 -27.56 31.16
CA MET A 21 -6.48 -27.17 31.44
C MET A 21 -6.32 -26.39 32.76
N ILE A 22 -7.32 -25.58 33.16
CA ILE A 22 -7.33 -24.92 34.47
C ILE A 22 -7.40 -25.98 35.58
N LEU A 23 -8.26 -26.99 35.43
CA LEU A 23 -8.35 -28.10 36.38
C LEU A 23 -7.06 -28.92 36.46
N GLU A 24 -6.33 -29.05 35.35
CA GLU A 24 -5.00 -29.66 35.29
C GLU A 24 -3.90 -28.79 35.94
N GLY A 25 -4.22 -27.59 36.43
CA GLY A 25 -3.27 -26.68 37.07
C GLY A 25 -2.33 -25.97 36.10
N LYS A 26 -2.66 -25.93 34.80
CA LYS A 26 -1.85 -25.23 33.80
C LYS A 26 -1.85 -23.73 34.03
N THR A 27 -0.72 -23.10 33.75
CA THR A 27 -0.60 -21.64 33.83
C THR A 27 -1.28 -20.96 32.65
N ASN A 28 -1.67 -19.70 32.82
CA ASN A 28 -2.28 -18.90 31.74
C ASN A 28 -1.43 -18.88 30.46
N LYS A 29 -0.09 -18.86 30.57
CA LYS A 29 0.80 -18.87 29.40
C LYS A 29 0.71 -20.19 28.64
N GLU A 30 0.70 -21.31 29.34
CA GLU A 30 0.60 -22.65 28.72
C GLU A 30 -0.76 -22.85 28.05
N ILE A 31 -1.84 -22.40 28.69
CA ILE A 31 -3.19 -22.44 28.12
C ILE A 31 -3.22 -21.63 26.83
N ILE A 32 -2.76 -20.37 26.86
CA ILE A 32 -2.74 -19.51 25.68
C ILE A 32 -1.89 -20.11 24.56
N GLN A 33 -0.70 -20.63 24.89
CA GLN A 33 0.18 -21.25 23.91
C GLN A 33 -0.48 -22.45 23.24
N TYR A 34 -1.08 -23.35 24.03
CA TYR A 34 -1.80 -24.51 23.52
C TYR A 34 -2.96 -24.11 22.60
N MET A 35 -3.73 -23.08 22.98
CA MET A 35 -4.84 -22.59 22.17
C MET A 35 -4.37 -22.01 20.83
N VAL A 36 -3.27 -21.26 20.82
CA VAL A 36 -2.68 -20.71 19.59
C VAL A 36 -2.14 -21.83 18.70
N ASP A 37 -1.45 -22.81 19.27
CA ASP A 37 -0.86 -23.91 18.51
C ASP A 37 -1.93 -24.82 17.87
N ARG A 38 -3.06 -25.02 18.54
CA ARG A 38 -4.14 -25.92 18.10
C ARG A 38 -5.18 -25.23 17.21
N TYR A 39 -5.54 -23.99 17.52
CA TYR A 39 -6.68 -23.27 16.93
C TYR A 39 -6.28 -21.97 16.21
N GLY A 40 -5.01 -21.57 16.28
CA GLY A 40 -4.46 -20.41 15.59
C GLY A 40 -4.57 -19.10 16.36
N ASP A 41 -4.00 -18.04 15.78
CA ASP A 41 -3.90 -16.72 16.41
C ASP A 41 -5.26 -16.03 16.64
N PHE A 42 -6.34 -16.50 16.00
CA PHE A 42 -7.68 -15.92 16.09
C PHE A 42 -8.35 -16.11 17.45
N VAL A 43 -7.82 -17.03 18.28
CA VAL A 43 -8.28 -17.22 19.67
C VAL A 43 -7.82 -16.05 20.56
N LEU A 44 -6.77 -15.33 20.15
CA LEU A 44 -6.30 -14.15 20.86
C LEU A 44 -7.19 -12.94 20.57
N TYR A 45 -7.54 -12.21 21.62
CA TYR A 45 -8.28 -10.94 21.52
C TYR A 45 -7.52 -9.85 20.73
N ARG A 46 -6.20 -10.02 20.56
CA ARG A 46 -5.34 -9.07 19.85
C ARG A 46 -4.58 -9.82 18.76
N PRO A 47 -5.02 -9.76 17.49
CA PRO A 47 -4.23 -10.32 16.40
C PRO A 47 -2.88 -9.61 16.39
N ARG A 48 -1.79 -10.37 16.50
CA ARG A 48 -0.45 -9.83 16.31
C ARG A 48 -0.39 -9.36 14.86
N VAL A 49 -0.24 -8.05 14.63
CA VAL A 49 0.06 -7.52 13.30
C VAL A 49 1.35 -8.18 12.81
N THR A 50 1.20 -9.26 12.04
CA THR A 50 2.31 -10.04 11.52
C THR A 50 2.94 -9.30 10.34
N GLY A 51 4.26 -9.41 10.17
CA GLY A 51 4.98 -8.71 9.08
C GLY A 51 4.45 -9.01 7.68
N ARG A 52 3.75 -10.14 7.50
CA ARG A 52 3.06 -10.52 6.26
C ARG A 52 1.94 -9.54 5.88
N THR A 53 1.27 -8.93 6.86
CA THR A 53 0.28 -7.87 6.63
C THR A 53 0.96 -6.67 5.96
N ILE A 54 2.11 -6.24 6.46
CA ILE A 54 2.85 -5.07 5.94
C ILE A 54 3.22 -5.25 4.46
N ILE A 55 3.63 -6.45 4.05
CA ILE A 55 3.98 -6.74 2.64
C ILE A 55 2.76 -6.57 1.72
N LEU A 56 1.58 -7.05 2.14
CA LEU A 56 0.35 -6.88 1.37
C LEU A 56 -0.03 -5.39 1.24
N TRP A 57 0.15 -4.62 2.31
CA TRP A 57 -0.11 -3.18 2.30
C TRP A 57 0.95 -2.37 1.56
N ALA A 58 2.15 -2.91 1.32
CA ALA A 58 3.20 -2.23 0.55
C ALA A 58 2.87 -2.13 -0.95
N GLY A 59 2.09 -3.08 -1.49
CA GLY A 59 1.73 -3.14 -2.91
C GLY A 59 1.15 -1.82 -3.48
N PRO A 60 0.10 -1.24 -2.87
CA PRO A 60 -0.45 0.05 -3.27
C PRO A 60 0.58 1.19 -3.32
N PHE A 61 1.49 1.26 -2.34
CA PHE A 61 2.52 2.30 -2.30
C PHE A 61 3.58 2.10 -3.39
N VAL A 62 3.99 0.86 -3.66
CA VAL A 62 4.92 0.55 -4.77
C VAL A 62 4.32 0.97 -6.10
N LEU A 63 3.04 0.66 -6.33
CA LEU A 63 2.33 1.03 -7.56
C LEU A 63 2.21 2.56 -7.70
N LEU A 64 1.89 3.25 -6.60
CA LEU A 64 1.87 4.72 -6.54
C LEU A 64 3.24 5.32 -6.90
N LEU A 65 4.32 4.82 -6.31
CA LEU A 65 5.67 5.30 -6.56
C LEU A 65 6.09 5.08 -8.03
N LEU A 66 5.73 3.94 -8.62
CA LEU A 66 5.96 3.69 -10.03
C LEU A 66 5.21 4.69 -10.92
N ALA A 67 3.93 4.93 -10.65
CA ALA A 67 3.12 5.90 -11.40
C ALA A 67 3.70 7.31 -11.31
N LEU A 68 4.10 7.76 -10.11
CA LEU A 68 4.74 9.05 -9.91
C LEU A 68 6.10 9.16 -10.63
N SER A 69 6.89 8.09 -10.60
CA SER A 69 8.20 8.05 -11.28
C SER A 69 8.07 8.18 -12.81
N VAL A 70 7.09 7.47 -13.40
CA VAL A 70 6.78 7.58 -14.83
C VAL A 70 6.30 9.00 -15.17
N LEU A 71 5.36 9.55 -14.40
CA LEU A 71 4.84 10.89 -14.60
C LEU A 71 5.97 11.95 -14.56
N PHE A 72 6.83 11.87 -13.54
CA PHE A 72 7.96 12.80 -13.40
C PHE A 72 8.94 12.70 -14.58
N SER A 73 9.21 11.48 -15.06
CA SER A 73 10.09 11.24 -16.20
C SER A 73 9.52 11.85 -17.49
N VAL A 74 8.21 11.70 -17.72
CA VAL A 74 7.52 12.28 -18.90
C VAL A 74 7.55 13.81 -18.85
N ILE A 75 7.24 14.42 -17.70
CA ILE A 75 7.25 15.88 -17.54
C ILE A 75 8.66 16.44 -17.78
N ARG A 76 9.69 15.78 -17.22
CA ARG A 76 11.09 16.22 -17.41
C ARG A 76 11.50 16.15 -18.88
N ARG A 77 11.07 15.12 -19.60
CA ARG A 77 11.39 14.94 -21.02
C ARG A 77 10.69 15.97 -21.91
N ASN A 78 9.45 16.35 -21.59
CA ASN A 78 8.74 17.41 -22.32
C ASN A 78 9.29 18.81 -22.07
N ARG A 79 9.82 19.11 -20.87
CA ARG A 79 10.47 20.42 -20.64
C ARG A 79 11.69 20.63 -21.53
N VAL A 80 12.48 19.58 -21.80
CA VAL A 80 13.67 19.68 -22.66
C VAL A 80 13.27 19.98 -24.10
N HIS A 81 12.20 19.36 -24.62
CA HIS A 81 11.70 19.65 -25.97
C HIS A 81 11.00 21.00 -26.10
N GLN A 82 10.31 21.48 -25.06
CA GLN A 82 9.69 22.81 -25.10
C GLN A 82 10.72 23.95 -25.06
N ILE A 83 11.82 23.79 -24.30
CA ILE A 83 12.90 24.79 -24.29
C ILE A 83 13.54 24.92 -25.68
N GLU A 84 13.75 23.80 -26.40
CA GLU A 84 14.35 23.83 -27.74
C GLU A 84 13.42 24.44 -28.81
N LEU A 85 12.10 24.29 -28.68
CA LEU A 85 11.12 24.90 -29.60
C LEU A 85 10.98 26.41 -29.36
N ASP A 86 10.93 26.83 -28.09
CA ASP A 86 10.84 28.25 -27.70
C ASP A 86 12.06 29.06 -28.19
N ASP A 87 13.28 28.53 -28.03
CA ASP A 87 14.50 29.21 -28.51
C ASP A 87 14.52 29.39 -30.04
N ARG A 88 14.01 28.41 -30.81
CA ARG A 88 13.94 28.49 -32.28
C ARG A 88 12.87 29.47 -32.75
N ASP A 89 11.70 29.46 -32.13
CA ASP A 89 10.55 30.30 -32.54
C ASP A 89 10.80 31.79 -32.23
N LEU A 90 11.49 32.08 -31.13
CA LEU A 90 11.89 33.45 -30.77
C LEU A 90 12.92 34.04 -31.76
N SER A 91 13.80 33.20 -32.29
CA SER A 91 14.81 33.65 -33.28
C SER A 91 14.20 34.03 -34.62
N GLN A 92 13.18 33.29 -35.09
CA GLN A 92 12.46 33.58 -36.34
C GLN A 92 11.61 34.84 -36.21
N THR A 93 10.94 35.00 -35.06
CA THR A 93 10.10 36.17 -34.79
C THR A 93 10.91 37.47 -34.79
N ARG A 94 12.13 37.45 -34.22
CA ARG A 94 13.02 38.63 -34.23
C ARG A 94 13.52 38.99 -35.63
N VAL A 95 13.73 38.02 -36.51
CA VAL A 95 14.12 38.27 -37.91
C VAL A 95 12.97 38.92 -38.67
N LEU A 96 11.75 38.41 -38.53
CA LEU A 96 10.57 38.96 -39.20
C LEU A 96 10.19 40.36 -38.72
N LEU A 97 10.30 40.63 -37.42
CA LEU A 97 10.08 41.96 -36.83
C LEU A 97 11.14 42.98 -37.25
N ASN A 98 12.34 42.53 -37.59
CA ASN A 98 13.41 43.40 -38.08
C ASN A 98 13.24 43.67 -39.58
N ASP A 99 12.87 42.66 -40.36
CA ASP A 99 12.61 42.77 -41.81
C ASP A 99 11.42 43.71 -42.09
N SER A 100 10.34 43.59 -41.31
CA SER A 100 9.16 44.46 -41.41
C SER A 100 9.38 45.90 -40.93
N LYS A 101 10.59 46.24 -40.45
CA LYS A 101 10.97 47.56 -39.95
C LYS A 101 11.85 48.34 -40.94
N TYR A 102 12.14 47.74 -42.11
CA TYR A 102 12.89 48.38 -43.20
C TYR A 102 12.00 48.62 -44.44
N GLU A 103 10.72 48.28 -44.38
CA GLU A 103 9.76 48.41 -45.50
C GLU A 103 8.90 49.69 -45.40
N ASP A 104 9.08 50.47 -44.33
CA ASP A 104 8.33 51.67 -43.95
C ASP A 104 9.16 52.98 -44.00
N GLU A 105 10.23 53.04 -44.80
CA GLU A 105 10.87 54.28 -45.32
C GLU A 105 10.81 54.36 -46.85
#